data_AF-A0A1C2DY62-F1
#
_entry.id   AF-A0A1C2DY62-F1
#
_cell.length_a   1.000
_cell.length_b   1.000
_cell.length_c   1.000
_cell.angle_alpha   90.00
_cell.angle_beta   90.00
_cell.angle_gamma   90.00
#
_symmetry.space_group_name_H-M   'P 1'
#
loop_
_entity.id
_entity.type
_entity.pdbx_description
1 polymer ?
#
loop_
_entity_poly.entity_id
_entity_poly.type
_entity_poly.pdbx_seq_one_letter_code
_entity_poly.pdbx_strand_id
1 'polypeptide(L)'
;MRRDMDLYRAIVLQLELEELPPGAIAEINVLGGDFPIEGYTEEQVQYHARQIIMAGLIDQGGGGSTTGFGFRSLTPAGHDFADSVRDEKIWKMTKDGAMKAGGFTVQLLVDLAKGFTKKQIQKFTDIEL
;
A
#
# COMPACT_ATOMS: atom_id res chain seq x y z
N MET A 1 13.67 10.94 -0.16
CA MET A 1 13.98 9.87 -1.15
C MET A 1 12.97 9.94 -2.28
N ARG A 2 13.27 9.37 -3.46
CA ARG A 2 12.26 9.24 -4.53
C ARG A 2 11.27 8.14 -4.12
N ARG A 3 9.98 8.36 -4.38
CA ARG A 3 8.93 7.37 -4.11
C ARG A 3 9.04 6.18 -5.08
N ASP A 4 8.83 4.98 -4.56
CA ASP A 4 8.87 3.71 -5.28
C ASP A 4 7.54 2.97 -5.14
N MET A 5 6.87 2.74 -6.27
CA MET A 5 5.53 2.17 -6.35
C MET A 5 5.48 0.72 -5.86
N ASP A 6 6.54 -0.05 -6.15
CA ASP A 6 6.63 -1.45 -5.76
C ASP A 6 6.81 -1.56 -4.25
N LEU A 7 7.56 -0.64 -3.64
CA LEU A 7 7.67 -0.58 -2.18
C LEU A 7 6.36 -0.15 -1.50
N TYR A 8 5.60 0.78 -2.07
CA TYR A 8 4.26 1.12 -1.56
C TYR A 8 3.34 -0.09 -1.53
N ARG A 9 3.31 -0.84 -2.64
CA ARG A 9 2.53 -2.08 -2.74
C ARG A 9 2.99 -3.10 -1.72
N ALA A 10 4.30 -3.36 -1.63
CA ALA A 10 4.85 -4.37 -0.75
C ALA A 10 4.52 -4.09 0.72
N ILE A 11 4.71 -2.84 1.18
CA ILE A 11 4.41 -2.46 2.57
C ILE A 11 2.94 -2.66 2.90
N VAL A 12 2.02 -2.16 2.05
CA VAL A 12 0.58 -2.27 2.35
C VAL A 12 0.12 -3.73 2.34
N LEU A 13 0.55 -4.53 1.36
CA LEU A 13 0.19 -5.95 1.30
C LEU A 13 0.78 -6.75 2.47
N GLN A 14 1.98 -6.42 2.93
CA GLN A 14 2.57 -7.08 4.09
C GLN A 14 1.85 -6.71 5.39
N LEU A 15 1.51 -5.43 5.57
CA LEU A 15 0.72 -4.99 6.74
C LEU A 15 -0.69 -5.58 6.75
N GLU A 16 -1.28 -5.89 5.60
CA GLU A 16 -2.58 -6.54 5.52
C GLU A 16 -2.58 -7.96 6.10
N LEU A 17 -1.41 -8.61 6.16
CA LEU A 17 -1.25 -9.95 6.72
C LEU A 17 -1.14 -9.95 8.26
N GLU A 18 -0.98 -8.77 8.87
CA GLU A 18 -0.88 -8.62 10.32
C GLU A 18 -2.27 -8.82 10.97
N GLU A 19 -2.48 -9.97 11.57
CA GLU A 19 -3.72 -10.30 12.29
C GLU A 19 -3.69 -9.74 13.72
N LEU A 20 -4.22 -8.52 13.88
CA LEU A 20 -4.38 -7.89 15.20
C LEU A 20 -5.79 -8.07 15.76
N PRO A 21 -5.94 -8.47 17.03
CA PRO A 21 -7.24 -8.45 17.70
C PRO A 21 -7.85 -7.04 17.69
N PRO A 22 -9.19 -6.91 17.67
CA PRO A 22 -9.85 -5.61 17.74
C PRO A 22 -9.36 -4.77 18.93
N GLY A 23 -8.86 -3.57 18.64
CA GLY A 23 -8.33 -2.64 19.65
C GLY A 23 -6.86 -2.83 20.03
N ALA A 24 -6.19 -3.85 19.50
CA ALA A 24 -4.73 -3.99 19.64
C ALA A 24 -4.00 -2.97 18.74
N ILE A 25 -2.78 -2.60 19.16
CA ILE A 25 -1.86 -1.77 18.40
C ILE A 25 -0.51 -2.46 18.46
N ALA A 26 0.04 -2.85 17.30
CA ALA A 26 1.41 -3.30 17.19
C ALA A 26 2.34 -2.11 17.06
N GLU A 27 3.50 -2.18 17.72
CA GLU A 27 4.60 -1.25 17.47
C GLU A 27 5.59 -1.92 16.53
N ILE A 28 5.77 -1.36 15.33
CA ILE A 28 6.64 -1.88 14.30
C ILE A 28 7.93 -1.07 14.28
N ASN A 29 9.05 -1.65 14.69
CA ASN A 29 10.36 -1.00 14.68
C ASN A 29 11.09 -1.24 13.36
N VAL A 30 10.80 -0.40 12.36
CA VAL A 30 11.35 -0.56 11.00
C VAL A 30 12.88 -0.43 10.98
N LEU A 31 13.44 0.58 11.65
CA LEU A 31 14.90 0.78 11.74
C LEU A 31 15.58 -0.17 12.72
N GLY A 32 14.81 -1.04 13.38
CA GLY A 32 15.33 -2.16 14.16
C GLY A 32 15.28 -3.50 13.41
N GLY A 33 14.76 -3.51 12.18
CA GLY A 33 14.64 -4.71 11.36
C GLY A 33 13.38 -5.54 11.58
N ASP A 34 12.39 -5.05 12.34
CA ASP A 34 11.15 -5.81 12.63
C ASP A 34 10.22 -5.92 11.41
N PHE A 35 10.49 -5.16 10.35
CA PHE A 35 9.65 -5.10 9.14
C PHE A 35 10.49 -5.09 7.86
N PRO A 36 11.19 -6.20 7.54
CA PRO A 36 12.02 -6.28 6.35
C PRO A 36 11.15 -6.40 5.09
N ILE A 37 11.52 -5.65 4.04
CA ILE A 37 10.99 -5.81 2.68
C ILE A 37 12.16 -6.21 1.77
N GLU A 38 12.02 -7.33 1.06
CA GLU A 38 13.07 -7.83 0.17
C GLU A 38 13.47 -6.78 -0.88
N GLY A 39 14.78 -6.55 -1.02
CA GLY A 39 15.34 -5.60 -2.00
C GLY A 39 15.36 -4.13 -1.55
N TYR A 40 14.93 -3.82 -0.33
CA TYR A 40 14.93 -2.46 0.21
C TYR A 40 15.64 -2.36 1.56
N THR A 41 16.28 -1.21 1.79
CA THR A 41 16.88 -0.84 3.08
C THR A 41 15.81 -0.40 4.08
N GLU A 42 16.10 -0.53 5.37
CA GLU A 42 15.21 -0.11 6.45
C GLU A 42 14.84 1.38 6.33
N GLU A 43 15.78 2.24 5.93
CA GLU A 43 15.51 3.66 5.71
C GLU A 43 14.56 3.92 4.54
N GLN A 44 14.67 3.13 3.46
CA GLN A 44 13.71 3.18 2.35
C GLN A 44 12.32 2.76 2.85
N VAL A 45 12.22 1.65 3.58
CA VAL A 45 10.96 1.15 4.13
C VAL A 45 10.34 2.19 5.07
N GLN A 46 11.11 2.72 6.02
CA GLN A 46 10.63 3.70 7.00
C GLN A 46 10.14 4.98 6.31
N TYR A 47 10.88 5.46 5.31
CA TYR A 47 10.46 6.63 4.53
C TYR A 47 9.11 6.38 3.83
N HIS A 48 8.95 5.23 3.18
CA HIS A 48 7.72 4.90 2.44
C HIS A 48 6.55 4.62 3.36
N ALA A 49 6.76 3.90 4.47
CA ALA A 49 5.76 3.70 5.52
C ALA A 49 5.24 5.05 6.03
N ARG A 50 6.12 6.02 6.27
CA ARG A 50 5.70 7.37 6.67
C ARG A 50 4.82 8.04 5.63
N GLN A 51 5.13 7.88 4.34
CA GLN A 51 4.29 8.45 3.28
C GLN A 51 2.93 7.73 3.15
N ILE A 52 2.87 6.42 3.37
CA ILE A 52 1.63 5.62 3.39
C ILE A 52 0.72 6.08 4.54
N ILE A 53 1.31 6.32 5.72
CA ILE A 53 0.62 6.90 6.87
C ILE A 53 0.09 8.30 6.54
N MET A 54 0.91 9.17 5.96
CA MET A 54 0.49 10.52 5.56
C MET A 54 -0.60 10.51 4.48
N ALA A 55 -0.67 9.46 3.66
CA ALA A 55 -1.74 9.24 2.69
C ALA A 55 -3.02 8.68 3.32
N GLY A 56 -3.03 8.38 4.62
CA GLY A 56 -4.20 7.88 5.34
C GLY A 56 -4.56 6.43 5.03
N LEU A 57 -3.62 5.63 4.52
CA LEU A 57 -3.86 4.21 4.23
C LEU A 57 -3.73 3.31 5.48
N ILE A 58 -3.01 3.79 6.50
CA ILE A 58 -2.78 3.08 7.76
C ILE A 58 -3.40 3.88 8.90
N ASP A 59 -4.08 3.16 9.79
CA ASP A 59 -4.49 3.64 11.08
C ASP A 59 -3.44 3.27 12.13
N GLN A 60 -2.76 4.27 12.69
CA GLN A 60 -1.67 4.03 13.63
C GLN A 60 -2.14 3.69 15.06
N GLY A 61 -3.42 3.90 15.38
CA GLY A 61 -3.94 3.76 16.74
C GLY A 61 -3.36 4.75 17.76
N GLY A 62 -2.47 5.66 17.36
CA GLY A 62 -1.77 6.58 18.26
C GLY A 62 -0.51 7.19 17.62
N GLY A 63 0.37 7.76 18.44
CA GLY A 63 1.65 8.31 17.99
C GLY A 63 2.65 7.21 17.63
N GLY A 64 3.38 7.38 16.52
CA GLY A 64 4.48 6.48 16.13
C GLY A 64 5.78 6.79 16.87
N SER A 65 6.69 5.81 16.89
CA SER A 65 8.06 5.98 17.37
C SER A 65 8.96 6.66 16.32
N THR A 66 10.14 7.11 16.73
CA THR A 66 11.12 7.70 15.80
C THR A 66 11.72 6.68 14.83
N THR A 67 11.73 5.41 15.22
CA THR A 67 12.35 4.30 14.47
C THR A 67 11.33 3.46 13.70
N GLY A 68 10.05 3.80 13.78
CA GLY A 68 8.99 2.93 13.28
C GLY A 68 7.63 3.60 13.26
N PHE A 69 6.59 2.80 13.50
CA PHE A 69 5.21 3.28 13.60
C PHE A 69 4.32 2.33 14.40
N GLY A 70 3.28 2.90 15.03
CA GLY A 70 2.15 2.11 15.52
C GLY A 70 1.29 1.65 14.34
N PHE A 71 0.79 0.42 14.40
CA PHE A 71 -0.12 -0.19 13.44
C PHE A 71 -1.31 -0.79 14.17
N ARG A 72 -2.50 -0.25 13.92
CA ARG A 72 -3.78 -0.81 14.41
C ARG A 72 -4.47 -1.60 13.31
N SER A 73 -4.59 -1.00 12.13
CA SER A 73 -5.18 -1.63 10.95
C SER A 73 -4.85 -0.84 9.69
N LEU A 74 -5.17 -1.40 8.52
CA LEU A 74 -5.42 -0.58 7.35
C LEU A 74 -6.70 0.24 7.55
N THR A 75 -6.76 1.41 6.92
CA THR A 75 -8.02 2.16 6.79
C THR A 75 -8.87 1.54 5.66
N PRO A 76 -10.15 1.90 5.50
CA PRO A 76 -10.91 1.49 4.31
C PRO A 76 -10.20 1.85 3.00
N ALA A 77 -9.53 3.01 2.93
CA ALA A 77 -8.72 3.40 1.78
C ALA A 77 -7.47 2.51 1.61
N GLY A 78 -6.86 2.06 2.71
CA GLY A 78 -5.77 1.09 2.71
C GLY A 78 -6.20 -0.26 2.14
N HIS A 79 -7.35 -0.79 2.57
CA HIS A 79 -7.91 -2.03 2.02
C HIS A 79 -8.25 -1.88 0.53
N ASP A 80 -8.92 -0.79 0.14
CA ASP A 80 -9.20 -0.49 -1.26
C ASP A 80 -7.94 -0.46 -2.13
N PHE A 81 -6.84 0.12 -1.61
CA PHE A 81 -5.56 0.12 -2.30
C PHE A 81 -5.02 -1.31 -2.41
N ALA A 82 -4.94 -2.05 -1.30
CA ALA A 82 -4.45 -3.42 -1.25
C ALA A 82 -5.18 -4.30 -2.27
N ASP A 83 -6.51 -4.30 -2.26
CA ASP A 83 -7.35 -5.05 -3.19
C ASP A 83 -7.12 -4.64 -4.65
N SER A 84 -6.94 -3.34 -4.91
CA SER A 84 -6.69 -2.86 -6.27
C SER A 84 -5.34 -3.32 -6.83
N VAL A 85 -4.32 -3.48 -5.99
CA VAL A 85 -2.94 -3.82 -6.42
C VAL A 85 -2.54 -5.27 -6.14
N ARG A 86 -3.42 -6.08 -5.54
CA ARG A 86 -3.11 -7.47 -5.16
C ARG A 86 -2.80 -8.34 -6.37
N ASP A 87 -3.61 -8.25 -7.43
CA ASP A 87 -3.43 -9.03 -8.65
C ASP A 87 -2.21 -8.56 -9.45
N GLU A 88 -1.26 -9.46 -9.72
CA GLU A 88 0.00 -9.17 -10.41
C GLU A 88 -0.21 -8.63 -11.84
N LYS A 89 -1.23 -9.11 -12.55
CA LYS A 89 -1.52 -8.65 -13.91
C LYS A 89 -2.08 -7.23 -13.90
N ILE A 90 -3.02 -6.94 -12.99
CA ILE A 90 -3.54 -5.59 -12.77
C ILE A 90 -2.41 -4.66 -12.33
N TRP A 91 -1.57 -5.08 -11.38
CA TRP A 91 -0.44 -4.27 -10.91
C TRP A 91 0.53 -3.92 -12.03
N LYS A 92 0.90 -4.89 -12.88
CA LYS A 92 1.76 -4.64 -14.04
C LYS A 92 1.14 -3.61 -14.98
N MET A 93 -0.15 -3.72 -15.28
CA MET A 93 -0.87 -2.75 -16.12
C MET A 93 -0.90 -1.35 -15.49
N THR A 94 -1.11 -1.26 -14.18
CA THR A 94 -1.08 -0.02 -13.41
C THR A 94 0.28 0.66 -13.50
N LYS A 95 1.37 -0.08 -13.27
CA LYS A 95 2.73 0.45 -13.38
C LYS A 95 3.06 0.93 -14.80
N ASP A 96 2.72 0.14 -15.81
CA ASP A 96 2.95 0.51 -17.21
C ASP A 96 2.18 1.79 -17.59
N GLY A 97 0.94 1.92 -17.11
CA GLY A 97 0.13 3.13 -17.30
C GLY A 97 0.74 4.37 -16.65
N ALA A 98 1.14 4.26 -15.39
CA ALA A 98 1.75 5.36 -14.64
C ALA A 98 3.12 5.78 -15.21
N MET A 99 3.95 4.82 -15.62
CA MET A 99 5.24 5.09 -16.28
C MET A 99 5.04 5.86 -17.59
N LYS A 100 4.05 5.48 -18.40
CA LYS A 100 3.70 6.21 -19.64
C LYS A 100 3.21 7.63 -19.37
N ALA A 101 2.57 7.87 -18.23
CA ALA A 101 2.15 9.20 -17.80
C ALA A 101 3.31 10.08 -17.27
N GLY A 102 4.52 9.53 -17.10
CA GLY A 102 5.70 10.27 -16.66
C GLY A 102 5.79 10.54 -15.16
N GLY A 103 4.87 10.00 -14.36
CA GLY A 103 4.84 10.18 -12.91
C GLY A 103 3.65 9.48 -12.26
N PHE A 104 3.68 9.38 -10.93
CA PHE A 104 2.58 8.81 -10.18
C PHE A 104 2.31 9.55 -8.87
N THR A 105 1.05 9.48 -8.43
CA THR A 105 0.64 9.72 -7.05
C THR A 105 0.03 8.44 -6.51
N VAL A 106 -0.01 8.25 -5.20
CA VAL A 106 -0.67 7.08 -4.60
C VAL A 106 -2.12 6.99 -5.06
N GLN A 107 -2.83 8.13 -5.10
CA GLN A 107 -4.20 8.21 -5.60
C GLN A 107 -4.31 7.78 -7.07
N LEU A 108 -3.42 8.23 -7.95
CA LEU A 108 -3.43 7.82 -9.36
C LEU A 108 -3.28 6.30 -9.51
N LEU A 109 -2.52 5.66 -8.62
CA LEU A 109 -2.37 4.20 -8.65
C LEU A 109 -3.62 3.47 -8.21
N VAL A 110 -4.28 3.94 -7.16
CA VAL A 110 -5.60 3.45 -6.76
C VAL A 110 -6.57 3.57 -7.94
N ASP A 111 -6.63 4.74 -8.59
CA ASP A 111 -7.59 5.02 -9.65
C ASP A 111 -7.36 4.14 -10.89
N LEU A 112 -6.10 3.99 -11.31
CA LEU A 112 -5.72 3.13 -12.44
C LEU A 112 -6.03 1.66 -12.14
N ALA A 113 -5.65 1.19 -10.95
CA ALA A 113 -5.85 -0.19 -10.54
C ALA A 113 -7.35 -0.54 -10.45
N LYS A 114 -8.15 0.32 -9.81
CA LYS A 114 -9.62 0.20 -9.77
C LYS A 114 -10.21 0.23 -11.20
N GLY A 115 -9.73 1.11 -12.07
CA GLY A 115 -10.17 1.18 -13.46
C GLY A 115 -9.91 -0.10 -14.25
N PHE A 116 -8.76 -0.74 -14.05
CA PHE A 116 -8.46 -2.03 -14.68
C PHE A 116 -9.30 -3.17 -14.11
N THR A 117 -9.53 -3.21 -12.80
CA THR A 117 -10.42 -4.19 -12.17
C THR A 117 -11.85 -4.05 -12.68
N LYS A 118 -12.39 -2.83 -12.79
CA LYS A 118 -13.71 -2.58 -13.39
C LYS A 118 -13.80 -3.10 -14.83
N LYS A 119 -12.77 -2.87 -15.65
CA LYS A 119 -12.70 -3.43 -17.01
C LYS A 119 -12.66 -4.96 -17.03
N GLN A 120 -12.09 -5.62 -16.03
CA GLN A 120 -12.16 -7.07 -15.92
C GLN A 120 -13.55 -7.53 -15.52
N ILE A 121 -14.16 -6.91 -14.50
CA ILE A 121 -15.52 -7.25 -14.05
C ILE A 121 -16.50 -7.13 -15.21
N GLN A 122 -16.50 -6.01 -15.95
CA GLN A 122 -17.38 -5.83 -17.11
C GLN A 122 -17.23 -6.95 -18.14
N LYS A 123 -16.01 -7.44 -18.38
CA LYS A 123 -15.77 -8.57 -19.31
C LYS A 123 -16.34 -9.89 -18.81
N PHE A 124 -16.48 -10.07 -17.50
CA PHE A 124 -16.97 -11.32 -16.90
C PHE A 124 -18.47 -11.29 -16.61
N THR A 125 -19.04 -10.11 -16.34
CA THR A 125 -20.43 -9.97 -15.89
C THR A 125 -21.34 -9.29 -16.91
N ASP A 126 -20.78 -8.69 -17.97
CA ASP A 126 -21.48 -7.79 -18.91
C ASP A 126 -22.14 -6.57 -18.23
N ILE A 127 -21.75 -6.25 -16.98
CA ILE A 127 -22.23 -5.10 -16.22
C ILE A 127 -21.20 -3.97 -16.28
N GLU A 128 -21.63 -2.77 -16.67
CA GLU A 128 -20.83 -1.55 -16.65
C GLU A 128 -20.89 -0.87 -15.25
N LEU A 129 -19.73 -0.54 -14.69
CA LEU A 129 -19.53 -0.07 -13.29
C LEU A 129 -18.83 1.30 -13.21
#